data_AF-A0A967SIU9-F1
#
_entry.id   AF-A0A967SIU9-F1
#
_cell.length_a   1.000
_cell.length_b   1.000
_cell.length_c   1.000
_cell.angle_alpha   90.00
_cell.angle_beta   90.00
_cell.angle_gamma   90.00
#
_symmetry.space_group_name_H-M   'P 1'
#
loop_
_entity.id
_entity.type
_entity.pdbx_description
1 polymer ?
#
loop_
_entity_poly.entity_id
_entity_poly.type
_entity_poly.pdbx_seq_one_letter_code
_entity_poly.pdbx_strand_id
1 'polypeptide(L)'
;AGVGRVGAAFLDQLREQSPTLHGRGVELRLAGVARSRVAALRRGGLDLGRWREEVGAGVHDLVQMVESALSSGHPHRIFVDCTASPHVADQYERLL
;
A
#
# COMPACT_ATOMS: atom_id res chain seq x y z
N ALA A 1 4.07 -1.78 2.62
CA ALA A 1 3.87 -2.68 3.77
C ALA A 1 4.16 -1.93 5.08
N GLY A 2 3.53 -2.34 6.18
CA GLY A 2 3.75 -1.76 7.51
C GLY A 2 2.88 -0.55 7.80
N VAL A 3 1.67 -0.78 8.32
CA VAL A 3 0.73 0.28 8.73
C VAL A 3 0.69 0.50 10.25
N GLY A 4 1.87 0.43 10.88
CA GLY A 4 2.06 0.87 12.27
C GLY A 4 2.01 2.40 12.39
N ARG A 5 2.63 2.97 13.42
CA ARG A 5 2.57 4.43 13.66
C ARG A 5 2.97 5.28 12.45
N VAL A 6 4.12 4.98 11.84
CA VAL A 6 4.65 5.74 10.69
C VAL A 6 3.78 5.53 9.45
N GLY A 7 3.53 4.28 9.05
CA GLY A 7 2.72 4.00 7.86
C GLY A 7 1.28 4.51 7.96
N ALA A 8 0.68 4.49 9.16
CA ALA A 8 -0.63 5.08 9.40
C ALA A 8 -0.62 6.60 9.22
N ALA A 9 0.35 7.29 9.82
CA ALA A 9 0.50 8.74 9.66
C ALA A 9 0.75 9.14 8.20
N PHE A 10 1.53 8.35 7.46
CA PHE A 10 1.75 8.55 6.03
C PHE A 10 0.45 8.40 5.22
N LEU A 11 -0.38 7.38 5.50
CA LEU A 11 -1.68 7.22 4.84
C LEU A 11 -2.65 8.37 5.18
N ASP A 12 -2.63 8.85 6.42
CA ASP A 12 -3.44 9.99 6.84
C ASP A 12 -3.01 11.27 6.09
N GLN A 13 -1.70 11.51 5.94
CA GLN A 13 -1.15 12.60 5.12
C GLN A 13 -1.49 12.46 3.63
N LEU A 14 -1.40 11.25 3.07
CA LEU A 14 -1.78 11.00 1.67
C LEU A 14 -3.26 11.30 1.44
N ARG A 15 -4.13 10.93 2.37
CA ARG A 15 -5.56 11.24 2.30
C ARG A 15 -5.81 12.75 2.28
N GLU A 16 -5.14 13.49 3.16
CA GLU A 16 -5.23 14.96 3.23
C GLU A 16 -4.69 15.64 1.97
N GLN A 17 -3.62 15.11 1.37
CA GLN A 17 -3.01 15.68 0.16
C GLN A 17 -3.67 15.22 -1.14
N SER A 18 -4.51 14.17 -1.11
CA SER A 18 -5.14 13.60 -2.31
C SER A 18 -5.87 14.65 -3.18
N PRO A 19 -6.68 15.59 -2.63
CA PRO A 19 -7.31 16.64 -3.44
C PRO A 19 -6.31 17.56 -4.13
N THR A 20 -5.23 17.93 -3.44
CA THR A 20 -4.17 18.78 -4.00
C THR A 20 -3.40 18.08 -5.11
N LEU A 21 -3.10 16.79 -4.94
CA LEU A 21 -2.45 15.96 -5.95
C LEU A 21 -3.35 15.78 -7.17
N HIS A 22 -4.64 15.52 -6.97
CA HIS A 22 -5.63 15.43 -8.04
C HIS A 22 -5.70 16.73 -8.86
N GLY A 23 -5.72 17.90 -8.19
CA GLY A 23 -5.67 19.21 -8.85
C GLY A 23 -4.39 19.47 -9.66
N ARG A 24 -3.33 18.69 -9.44
CA ARG A 24 -2.07 18.72 -10.20
C ARG A 24 -2.01 17.62 -11.28
N GLY A 25 -3.10 16.90 -11.53
CA GLY A 25 -3.16 15.80 -12.48
C GLY A 25 -2.59 14.48 -11.97
N VAL A 26 -2.38 14.34 -10.66
CA VAL A 26 -1.88 13.10 -10.04
C VAL A 26 -3.04 12.35 -9.39
N GLU A 27 -3.43 11.23 -9.98
CA GLU A 27 -4.38 10.30 -9.37
C GLU A 27 -3.64 9.25 -8.54
N LEU A 28 -3.91 9.21 -7.23
CA LEU A 28 -3.38 8.19 -6.34
C LEU A 28 -4.36 7.03 -6.21
N ARG A 29 -3.84 5.81 -6.30
CA ARG A 29 -4.59 4.58 -6.02
C ARG A 29 -3.87 3.74 -4.99
N LEU A 30 -4.53 3.51 -3.85
CA LEU A 30 -4.02 2.59 -2.83
C LEU A 30 -4.30 1.15 -3.26
N ALA A 31 -3.39 0.50 -3.99
CA ALA A 31 -3.61 -0.86 -4.48
C ALA A 31 -3.62 -1.92 -3.36
N GLY A 32 -2.91 -1.66 -2.26
CA GLY A 32 -2.84 -2.58 -1.14
C GLY A 32 -2.18 -1.98 0.11
N VAL A 33 -2.52 -2.54 1.27
CA VAL A 33 -1.92 -2.21 2.57
C VAL A 33 -1.66 -3.49 3.36
N ALA A 34 -0.62 -3.47 4.20
CA ALA A 34 -0.24 -4.64 4.99
C ALA A 34 0.18 -4.29 6.41
N ARG A 35 -0.18 -5.15 7.37
CA ARG A 35 0.42 -5.25 8.70
C ARG A 35 1.19 -6.57 8.81
N SER A 36 1.81 -6.83 9.96
CA SER A 36 2.78 -7.93 10.15
C SER A 36 2.34 -9.31 9.66
N ARG A 37 1.04 -9.62 9.67
CA ARG A 37 0.52 -10.96 9.31
C ARG A 37 -0.49 -10.97 8.16
N VAL A 38 -1.03 -9.81 7.77
CA VAL A 38 -2.11 -9.74 6.79
C VAL A 38 -1.97 -8.52 5.90
N ALA A 39 -2.42 -8.66 4.67
CA ALA A 39 -2.54 -7.63 3.68
C ALA A 39 -3.96 -7.60 3.10
N ALA A 40 -4.41 -6.42 2.75
CA ALA A 40 -5.60 -6.19 1.94
C ALA A 40 -5.15 -5.69 0.57
N LEU A 41 -5.67 -6.29 -0.49
CA LEU A 41 -5.34 -5.99 -1.88
C LEU A 41 -6.64 -5.75 -2.63
N ARG A 42 -6.70 -4.67 -3.42
CA ARG A 42 -7.84 -4.40 -4.29
C ARG A 42 -7.37 -3.77 -5.59
N ARG A 43 -7.54 -4.47 -6.71
CA ARG A 43 -7.17 -3.98 -8.05
C ARG A 43 -7.85 -2.64 -8.40
N GLY A 44 -9.09 -2.45 -7.94
CA GLY A 44 -9.85 -1.20 -8.09
C GLY A 44 -9.40 -0.05 -7.17
N GLY A 45 -8.47 -0.31 -6.24
CA GLY A 45 -8.05 0.65 -5.23
C GLY A 45 -8.82 0.51 -3.91
N LEU A 46 -8.10 0.49 -2.80
CA LEU A 46 -8.59 0.60 -1.43
C LEU A 46 -9.01 2.03 -1.11
N ASP A 47 -9.95 2.17 -0.19
CA ASP A 47 -10.43 3.48 0.25
C ASP A 47 -9.46 4.03 1.31
N LEU A 48 -8.83 5.18 1.01
CA LEU A 48 -7.91 5.85 1.94
C LEU A 48 -8.58 6.29 3.25
N GLY A 49 -9.90 6.44 3.29
CA GLY A 49 -10.65 6.69 4.53
C GLY A 49 -10.96 5.42 5.33
N ARG A 50 -10.88 4.23 4.72
CA ARG A 50 -11.32 2.95 5.32
C ARG A 50 -10.24 1.87 5.35
N TRP A 51 -9.00 2.20 4.98
CA TRP A 51 -7.90 1.23 4.92
C TRP A 51 -7.69 0.44 6.22
N ARG A 52 -8.02 1.02 7.39
CA ARG A 52 -7.91 0.36 8.71
C ARG A 52 -8.87 -0.83 8.84
N GLU A 53 -10.09 -0.66 8.35
CA GLU A 53 -11.10 -1.74 8.30
C GLU A 53 -10.67 -2.78 7.26
N GLU A 54 -10.26 -2.31 6.07
CA GLU A 54 -9.88 -3.18 4.95
C GLU A 54 -8.68 -4.07 5.31
N VAL A 55 -7.63 -3.52 5.94
CA VAL A 55 -6.48 -4.32 6.40
C VAL A 55 -6.83 -5.22 7.59
N GLY A 56 -7.82 -4.84 8.41
CA GLY A 56 -8.33 -5.65 9.50
C GLY A 56 -9.00 -6.93 9.01
N ALA A 57 -9.69 -6.85 7.87
CA ALA A 57 -10.31 -7.95 7.15
C ALA A 57 -9.40 -8.58 6.08
N GLY A 58 -8.14 -8.16 6.00
CA GLY A 58 -7.19 -8.65 5.01
C GLY A 58 -6.87 -10.14 5.20
N VAL A 59 -6.76 -10.86 4.07
CA VAL A 59 -6.49 -12.31 4.04
C VAL A 59 -5.21 -12.66 3.29
N HIS A 60 -4.52 -11.67 2.73
CA HIS A 60 -3.32 -11.88 1.92
C HIS A 60 -2.05 -11.81 2.76
N ASP A 61 -0.96 -12.37 2.25
CA ASP A 61 0.37 -12.22 2.83
C ASP A 61 1.26 -11.24 2.04
N LEU A 62 2.52 -11.11 2.47
CA LEU A 62 3.51 -10.27 1.82
C LEU A 62 3.83 -10.75 0.39
N VAL A 63 3.91 -12.06 0.18
CA VAL A 63 4.25 -12.63 -1.13
C VAL A 63 3.16 -12.26 -2.14
N GLN A 64 1.90 -12.49 -1.77
CA GLN A 64 0.74 -12.12 -2.59
C GLN A 64 0.66 -10.61 -2.82
N MET A 65 1.04 -9.78 -1.85
CA MET A 65 1.13 -8.33 -2.03
C MET A 65 2.18 -7.95 -3.08
N VAL A 66 3.36 -8.55 -3.02
CA VAL A 66 4.43 -8.33 -4.01
C VAL A 66 3.96 -8.79 -5.39
N GLU A 67 3.42 -10.00 -5.52
CA GLU A 67 2.87 -10.48 -6.81
C GLU A 67 1.82 -9.54 -7.37
N SER A 68 0.90 -9.05 -6.53
CA SER A 68 -0.14 -8.11 -6.97
C SER A 68 0.44 -6.77 -7.42
N ALA A 69 1.55 -6.30 -6.84
CA ALA A 69 2.24 -5.10 -7.28
C ALA A 69 2.96 -5.32 -8.61
N LEU A 70 3.53 -6.52 -8.80
CA LEU A 70 4.20 -6.91 -10.04
C LEU A 70 3.23 -7.06 -11.21
N SER A 71 2.03 -7.58 -10.95
CA SER A 71 1.01 -7.84 -11.95
C SER A 71 -0.03 -6.73 -12.13
N SER A 72 0.15 -5.54 -11.53
CA SER A 72 -0.89 -4.50 -11.48
C SER A 72 -1.24 -3.89 -12.84
N GLY A 73 -0.31 -3.94 -13.81
CA GLY A 73 -0.46 -3.30 -15.12
C GLY A 73 -0.36 -1.78 -15.08
N HIS A 74 -0.16 -1.16 -13.91
CA HIS A 74 0.02 0.28 -13.77
C HIS A 74 1.47 0.67 -14.09
N PRO A 75 1.71 1.66 -14.97
CA PRO A 75 3.05 2.05 -15.40
C PRO A 75 3.85 2.74 -14.28
N HIS A 76 3.15 3.40 -13.35
CA HIS A 76 3.75 4.06 -12.21
C HIS A 76 3.26 3.38 -10.94
N ARG A 77 4.18 2.67 -10.28
CA ARG A 77 3.93 1.92 -9.05
C ARG A 77 4.97 2.29 -8.01
N ILE A 78 4.53 2.46 -6.78
CA ILE A 78 5.39 2.77 -5.63
C ILE A 78 5.08 1.74 -4.55
N PHE A 79 6.10 1.03 -4.10
CA PHE A 79 6.02 0.20 -2.92
C PHE A 79 6.65 0.93 -1.75
N VAL A 80 5.84 1.30 -0.75
CA VAL A 80 6.32 1.98 0.45
C VAL A 80 6.54 0.96 1.54
N ASP A 81 7.75 0.88 2.09
CA ASP A 81 8.04 0.07 3.25
C ASP A 81 8.15 0.92 4.53
N CYS A 82 7.26 0.67 5.48
CA CYS A 82 7.26 1.24 6.83
C CYS A 82 7.27 0.15 7.90
N THR A 83 7.82 -1.03 7.56
CA THR A 83 7.99 -2.15 8.49
C THR A 83 9.32 -2.07 9.25
N ALA A 84 9.39 -2.79 10.38
CA ALA A 84 10.64 -3.09 11.06
C ALA A 84 11.21 -4.47 10.69
N SER A 85 10.52 -5.20 9.80
CA SER A 85 10.87 -6.56 9.39
C SER A 85 11.92 -6.55 8.26
N PRO A 86 13.06 -7.26 8.41
CA PRO A 86 14.02 -7.37 7.32
C PRO A 86 13.46 -8.16 6.12
N HIS A 87 12.46 -9.03 6.33
CA HIS A 87 11.90 -9.88 5.27
C HIS A 87 11.23 -9.11 4.11
N VAL A 88 10.83 -7.86 4.33
CA VAL A 88 10.29 -7.03 3.25
C VAL A 88 11.41 -6.52 2.35
N ALA A 89 12.59 -6.25 2.91
CA ALA A 89 13.76 -5.81 2.16
C ALA A 89 14.25 -6.89 1.18
N ASP A 90 14.08 -8.17 1.51
CA ASP A 90 14.39 -9.29 0.62
C ASP A 90 13.57 -9.26 -0.70
N GLN A 91 12.49 -8.48 -0.76
CA GLN A 91 11.64 -8.35 -1.95
C GLN A 91 11.97 -7.13 -2.81
N TYR A 92 12.90 -6.26 -2.39
CA TYR A 92 13.18 -5.00 -3.08
C TYR A 92 13.66 -5.19 -4.51
N GLU A 93 14.57 -6.14 -4.75
CA GLU A 93 15.08 -6.42 -6.10
C GLU A 93 13.97 -6.79 -7.08
N ARG A 94 12.93 -7.49 -6.59
CA ARG A 94 11.79 -7.88 -7.41
C ARG A 94 10.89 -6.70 -7.77
N LEU A 95 10.84 -5.67 -6.92
CA LEU A 95 9.93 -4.53 -7.02
C LEU A 95 10.47 -3.40 -7.92
N LEU A 96 11.79 -3.38 -8.17
CA LEU A 96 12.47 -2.49 -9.11
C LEU A 96 12.09 -2.82 -10.57
#